data_AF-A0A0D7B8R3-F1
#
_entry.id   AF-A0A0D7B8R3-F1
#
_cell.length_a   1.000
_cell.length_b   1.000
_cell.length_c   1.000
_cell.angle_alpha   90.00
_cell.angle_beta   90.00
_cell.angle_gamma   90.00
#
_symmetry.space_group_name_H-M   'P 1'
#
loop_
_entity.id
_entity.type
_entity.pdbx_description
1 polymer ?
#
loop_
_entity_poly.entity_id
_entity_poly.type
_entity_poly.pdbx_seq_one_letter_code
_entity_poly.pdbx_strand_id
1 'polypeptide(L)'
;MPPTRTKPSKQSKREVQPVVNTSVTRFVGGRRNSVVEPGSSVVLGQTEFSWLVELPHDIIFEICASLHPLSVLYLSRTCKKLRNLLMSIKSRFLNASFLTRMFKQVARSSPDIYNRLRVIKSFTPSASSKGISAEQVLDYDSFAEMFGEIKDMTATQFSQWCETEKENFDCFQDQCKQLQDFKMDMDECAKMEKKEEKLAIQNQRRKEILARCEEAGYVASHRKRGETDLEFWDDVRVALRSKKSTKHRWASFARCAPLTDDEWNKNDMLNTLIECGKVVDKHSVTRKSTSKPGSKVSRGSPKRGTRSRPY
;
A
#
# COMPACT_ATOMS: atom_id res chain seq x y z
N MET A 1 -26.90 -45.79 8.60
CA MET A 1 -26.15 -45.87 7.32
C MET A 1 -25.98 -44.45 6.79
N PRO A 2 -24.75 -43.96 6.53
CA PRO A 2 -24.54 -42.61 6.01
C PRO A 2 -24.78 -42.57 4.49
N PRO A 3 -25.27 -41.44 3.93
CA PRO A 3 -25.53 -41.32 2.50
C PRO A 3 -24.23 -41.14 1.71
N THR A 4 -24.11 -41.88 0.61
CA THR A 4 -23.01 -41.84 -0.34
C THR A 4 -22.99 -40.54 -1.13
N ARG A 5 -21.87 -39.83 -1.05
CA ARG A 5 -21.60 -38.55 -1.70
C ARG A 5 -21.33 -38.78 -3.19
N THR A 6 -22.27 -38.42 -4.05
CA THR A 6 -22.12 -38.44 -5.52
C THR A 6 -21.20 -37.31 -5.99
N LYS A 7 -20.19 -37.65 -6.80
CA LYS A 7 -19.25 -36.70 -7.42
C LYS A 7 -19.96 -35.93 -8.55
N PRO A 8 -19.76 -34.61 -8.69
CA PRO A 8 -20.29 -33.88 -9.83
C PRO A 8 -19.44 -34.15 -11.09
N SER A 9 -20.16 -34.37 -12.20
CA SER A 9 -19.62 -34.58 -13.54
C SER A 9 -19.05 -33.28 -14.12
N LYS A 10 -17.88 -33.38 -14.76
CA LYS A 10 -17.26 -32.32 -15.56
C LYS A 10 -18.17 -31.96 -16.74
N GLN A 11 -18.71 -30.75 -16.75
CA GLN A 11 -19.33 -30.18 -17.94
C GLN A 11 -18.32 -29.34 -18.74
N SER A 12 -18.17 -29.77 -19.99
CA SER A 12 -18.14 -29.02 -21.24
C SER A 12 -17.35 -27.71 -21.36
N LYS A 13 -16.33 -27.82 -22.23
CA LYS A 13 -15.68 -26.81 -23.08
C LYS A 13 -16.59 -25.60 -23.41
N ARG A 14 -16.25 -24.41 -22.90
CA ARG A 14 -16.74 -23.14 -23.44
C ARG A 14 -15.81 -22.65 -24.52
N GLU A 15 -16.38 -22.47 -25.70
CA GLU A 15 -15.85 -21.79 -26.87
C GLU A 15 -15.71 -20.29 -26.54
N VAL A 16 -14.48 -19.77 -26.66
CA VAL A 16 -14.15 -18.37 -26.39
C VAL A 16 -14.52 -17.56 -27.62
N GLN A 17 -15.57 -16.75 -27.53
CA GLN A 17 -15.84 -15.72 -28.52
C GLN A 17 -14.85 -14.55 -28.39
N PRO A 18 -14.50 -13.88 -29.50
CA PRO A 18 -13.61 -12.73 -29.48
C PRO A 18 -14.28 -11.53 -28.81
N VAL A 19 -13.64 -11.04 -27.75
CA VAL A 19 -14.03 -9.81 -27.06
C VAL A 19 -13.87 -8.64 -28.03
N VAL A 20 -15.01 -8.05 -28.40
CA VAL A 20 -15.10 -6.76 -29.09
C VAL A 20 -14.52 -5.71 -28.15
N ASN A 21 -13.44 -5.06 -28.59
CA ASN A 21 -12.80 -3.94 -27.91
C ASN A 21 -13.80 -2.78 -27.75
N THR A 22 -14.44 -2.70 -26.59
CA THR A 22 -15.07 -1.47 -26.12
C THR A 22 -13.96 -0.50 -25.72
N SER A 23 -13.82 0.57 -26.50
CA SER A 23 -12.98 1.72 -26.22
C SER A 23 -13.38 2.37 -24.91
N VAL A 24 -12.68 2.01 -23.83
CA VAL A 24 -12.72 2.74 -22.57
C VAL A 24 -12.10 4.11 -22.81
N THR A 25 -12.96 5.12 -22.98
CA THR A 25 -12.58 6.53 -22.91
C THR A 25 -12.08 6.82 -21.50
N ARG A 26 -10.76 6.79 -21.32
CA ARG A 26 -10.12 7.33 -20.11
C ARG A 26 -10.51 8.79 -19.97
N PHE A 27 -11.22 9.11 -18.90
CA PHE A 27 -11.33 10.48 -18.40
C PHE A 27 -9.92 10.94 -18.02
N VAL A 28 -9.29 11.69 -18.93
CA VAL A 28 -8.07 12.44 -18.65
C VAL A 28 -8.47 13.54 -17.68
N GLY A 29 -8.14 13.34 -16.40
CA GLY A 29 -8.22 14.36 -15.37
C GLY A 29 -7.29 15.51 -15.73
N GLY A 30 -7.84 16.48 -16.47
CA GLY A 30 -7.18 17.72 -16.85
C GLY A 30 -6.77 18.47 -15.60
N ARG A 31 -5.47 18.46 -15.32
CA ARG A 31 -4.81 19.32 -14.35
C ARG A 31 -4.93 20.75 -14.87
N ARG A 32 -5.99 21.45 -14.48
CA ARG A 32 -6.15 22.89 -14.77
C ARG A 32 -5.07 23.63 -14.01
N ASN A 33 -4.03 24.05 -14.73
CA ASN A 33 -3.13 25.09 -14.26
C ASN A 33 -3.94 26.40 -14.29
N SER A 34 -4.58 26.74 -13.17
CA SER A 34 -5.12 28.08 -12.98
C SER A 34 -3.93 29.04 -12.90
N VAL A 35 -3.72 29.80 -13.96
CA VAL A 35 -2.93 31.03 -13.91
C VAL A 35 -3.69 31.97 -12.97
N VAL A 36 -3.16 32.15 -11.77
CA VAL A 36 -3.71 33.05 -10.75
C VAL A 36 -3.23 34.46 -11.07
N GLU A 37 -4.12 35.26 -11.62
CA GLU A 37 -4.06 36.72 -11.58
C GLU A 37 -4.15 37.18 -10.11
N PRO A 38 -3.32 38.13 -9.66
CA PRO A 38 -3.35 38.65 -8.30
C PRO A 38 -4.50 39.66 -8.14
N GLY A 39 -5.74 39.16 -8.09
CA GLY A 39 -6.91 39.94 -7.69
C GLY A 39 -7.22 39.67 -6.22
N SER A 40 -7.15 40.70 -5.37
CA SER A 40 -7.47 40.64 -3.95
C SER A 40 -8.93 40.24 -3.72
N SER A 41 -9.20 38.96 -3.52
CA SER A 41 -10.48 38.52 -2.95
C SER A 41 -10.45 38.84 -1.46
N VAL A 42 -11.29 39.78 -1.05
CA VAL A 42 -11.62 39.98 0.36
C VAL A 42 -12.40 38.74 0.78
N VAL A 43 -11.68 37.78 1.38
CA VAL A 43 -12.25 36.60 2.04
C VAL A 43 -12.92 37.08 3.32
N LEU A 44 -14.15 37.56 3.19
CA LEU A 44 -15.04 37.87 4.31
C LEU A 44 -15.48 36.56 4.98
N GLY A 45 -15.06 36.36 6.24
CA GLY A 45 -15.83 35.57 7.20
C GLY A 45 -15.37 34.13 7.54
N GLN A 46 -14.07 33.83 7.65
CA GLN A 46 -13.60 32.57 8.27
C GLN A 46 -12.83 32.74 9.60
N THR A 47 -12.77 33.95 10.16
CA THR A 47 -11.91 34.27 11.32
C THR A 47 -12.62 34.27 12.68
N GLU A 48 -13.95 34.17 12.76
CA GLU A 48 -14.64 34.36 14.06
C GLU A 48 -14.44 33.23 15.07
N PHE A 49 -13.88 32.08 14.65
CA PHE A 49 -13.61 30.93 15.53
C PHE A 49 -12.12 30.56 15.63
N SER A 50 -11.21 31.41 15.16
CA SER A 50 -9.77 31.11 15.25
C SER A 50 -9.29 31.05 16.71
N TRP A 51 -9.82 31.92 17.56
CA TRP A 51 -9.51 31.96 19.00
C TRP A 51 -9.89 30.67 19.72
N LEU A 52 -10.97 29.99 19.29
CA LEU A 52 -11.41 28.73 19.91
C LEU A 52 -10.37 27.63 19.72
N VAL A 53 -9.62 27.65 18.61
CA VAL A 53 -8.55 26.66 18.33
C VAL A 53 -7.24 27.01 19.05
N GLU A 54 -7.11 28.26 19.50
CA GLU A 54 -5.94 28.73 20.27
C GLU A 54 -6.06 28.43 21.77
N LEU A 55 -7.26 28.07 22.24
CA LEU A 55 -7.45 27.65 23.62
C LEU A 55 -6.72 26.33 23.92
N PRO A 56 -6.28 26.13 25.18
CA PRO A 56 -5.82 24.83 25.64
C PRO A 56 -6.86 23.73 25.36
N HIS A 57 -6.39 22.55 24.94
CA HIS A 57 -7.27 21.47 24.49
C HIS A 57 -8.33 21.09 25.53
N ASP A 58 -7.94 20.98 26.79
CA ASP A 58 -8.81 20.74 27.94
C ASP A 58 -10.00 21.69 28.01
N ILE A 59 -9.79 22.99 27.81
CA ILE A 59 -10.86 23.99 27.82
C ILE A 59 -11.79 23.83 26.59
N ILE A 60 -11.22 23.57 25.41
CA ILE A 60 -12.01 23.32 24.19
C ILE A 60 -12.95 22.13 24.42
N PHE A 61 -12.42 21.05 24.99
CA PHE A 61 -13.21 19.86 25.24
C PHE A 61 -14.24 20.03 26.36
N GLU A 62 -13.95 20.81 27.40
CA GLU A 62 -14.93 21.16 28.43
C GLU A 62 -16.10 21.95 27.84
N ILE A 63 -15.80 22.94 26.98
CA ILE A 63 -16.83 23.68 26.23
C ILE A 63 -17.62 22.70 25.36
N CYS A 64 -16.97 21.84 24.57
CA CYS A 64 -17.67 20.87 23.72
C CYS A 64 -18.49 19.86 24.53
N ALA A 65 -18.07 19.47 25.74
CA ALA A 65 -18.81 18.56 26.61
C ALA A 65 -20.08 19.21 27.19
N SER A 66 -20.11 20.55 27.30
CA SER A 66 -21.30 21.30 27.70
C SER A 66 -22.29 21.55 26.56
N LEU A 67 -21.87 21.34 25.31
CA LEU A 67 -22.70 21.54 24.12
C LEU A 67 -23.46 20.26 23.74
N HIS A 68 -24.64 20.43 23.16
CA HIS A 68 -25.40 19.33 22.58
C HIS A 68 -24.57 18.64 21.46
N PRO A 69 -24.58 17.30 21.33
CA PRO A 69 -23.75 16.58 20.34
C PRO A 69 -23.91 17.07 18.90
N LEU A 70 -25.14 17.39 18.47
CA LEU A 70 -25.42 18.01 17.17
C LEU A 70 -24.69 19.35 16.97
N SER A 71 -24.60 20.18 18.02
CA SER A 71 -23.90 21.47 17.97
C SER A 71 -22.40 21.28 17.82
N VAL A 72 -21.82 20.28 18.48
CA VAL A 72 -20.40 19.91 18.32
C VAL A 72 -20.12 19.43 16.89
N LEU A 73 -21.03 18.66 16.30
CA LEU A 73 -20.96 18.26 14.89
C LEU A 73 -21.00 19.45 13.94
N TYR A 74 -21.92 20.40 14.14
CA TYR A 74 -21.98 21.63 13.34
C TYR A 74 -20.71 22.46 13.48
N LEU A 75 -20.18 22.59 14.70
CA LEU A 75 -18.93 23.31 14.99
C LEU A 75 -17.72 22.64 14.32
N SER A 76 -17.68 21.31 14.25
CA SER A 76 -16.63 20.59 13.52
C SER A 76 -16.70 20.83 11.99
N ARG A 77 -17.90 21.05 11.45
CA ARG A 77 -18.06 21.32 10.01
C ARG A 77 -17.56 22.70 9.63
N THR A 78 -17.71 23.69 10.52
CA THR A 78 -17.27 25.08 10.25
C THR A 78 -15.76 25.24 10.30
N CYS A 79 -15.03 24.46 11.11
CA CYS A 79 -13.57 24.58 11.25
C CYS A 79 -12.83 23.26 11.03
N LYS A 80 -11.99 23.18 9.99
CA LYS A 80 -11.17 21.97 9.69
C LYS A 80 -10.19 21.64 10.81
N LYS A 81 -9.58 22.64 11.45
CA LYS A 81 -8.65 22.41 12.58
C LYS A 81 -9.39 21.84 13.79
N LEU A 82 -10.55 22.40 14.13
CA LEU A 82 -11.38 21.92 15.23
C LEU A 82 -11.91 20.52 14.95
N ARG A 83 -12.33 20.21 13.72
CA ARG A 83 -12.68 18.84 13.32
C ARG A 83 -11.54 17.87 13.49
N ASN A 84 -10.35 18.22 13.01
CA ASN A 84 -9.19 17.37 13.16
C ASN A 84 -8.83 17.17 14.64
N LEU A 85 -9.06 18.17 15.49
CA LEU A 85 -8.83 18.11 16.94
C LEU A 85 -9.88 17.24 17.65
N LEU A 86 -11.17 17.46 17.36
CA LEU A 86 -12.30 16.68 17.89
C LEU A 86 -12.31 15.23 17.39
N MET A 87 -11.82 14.98 16.19
CA MET A 87 -11.66 13.63 15.63
C MET A 87 -10.28 13.03 15.88
N SER A 88 -9.38 13.77 16.54
CA SER A 88 -8.06 13.24 16.87
C SER A 88 -8.20 12.16 17.95
N ILE A 89 -7.30 11.19 17.92
CA ILE A 89 -7.07 10.20 18.98
C ILE A 89 -7.13 10.86 20.38
N LYS A 90 -6.48 12.02 20.56
CA LYS A 90 -6.44 12.75 21.84
C LYS A 90 -7.82 13.18 22.40
N SER A 91 -8.83 13.42 21.56
CA SER A 91 -10.17 13.81 22.04
C SER A 91 -10.93 12.65 22.69
N ARG A 92 -10.60 11.40 22.32
CA ARG A 92 -11.29 10.21 22.82
C ARG A 92 -11.02 9.94 24.30
N PHE A 93 -9.89 10.41 24.83
CA PHE A 93 -9.51 10.26 26.25
C PHE A 93 -10.46 11.01 27.21
N LEU A 94 -11.11 12.06 26.75
CA LEU A 94 -11.95 12.89 27.63
C LEU A 94 -13.31 12.25 27.87
N ASN A 95 -13.83 11.48 26.90
CA ASN A 95 -15.01 10.64 27.11
C ASN A 95 -14.79 9.60 28.22
N ALA A 96 -13.59 9.03 28.33
CA ALA A 96 -13.28 8.07 29.40
C ALA A 96 -13.30 8.72 30.79
N SER A 97 -12.79 9.94 30.95
CA SER A 97 -12.85 10.67 32.22
C SER A 97 -14.27 11.11 32.59
N PHE A 98 -15.07 11.54 31.61
CA PHE A 98 -16.48 11.88 31.79
C PHE A 98 -17.28 10.66 32.22
N LEU A 99 -17.13 9.54 31.51
CA LEU A 99 -17.72 8.26 31.87
C LEU A 99 -17.31 7.88 33.29
N THR A 100 -16.02 7.95 33.64
CA THR A 100 -15.53 7.65 34.99
C THR A 100 -16.18 8.54 36.07
N ARG A 101 -16.44 9.81 35.76
CA ARG A 101 -17.12 10.75 36.68
C ARG A 101 -18.61 10.41 36.82
N MET A 102 -19.30 10.13 35.72
CA MET A 102 -20.67 9.63 35.69
C MET A 102 -20.81 8.33 36.49
N PHE A 103 -19.92 7.36 36.26
CA PHE A 103 -19.85 6.10 37.00
C PHE A 103 -19.73 6.34 38.50
N LYS A 104 -18.82 7.22 38.92
CA LYS A 104 -18.64 7.57 40.34
C LYS A 104 -19.89 8.22 40.94
N GLN A 105 -20.59 9.03 40.17
CA GLN A 105 -21.81 9.70 40.63
C GLN A 105 -22.97 8.72 40.79
N VAL A 106 -23.21 7.88 39.79
CA VAL A 106 -24.24 6.83 39.82
C VAL A 106 -23.96 5.80 40.92
N ALA A 107 -22.69 5.40 41.10
CA ALA A 107 -22.26 4.46 42.14
C ALA A 107 -22.52 4.98 43.57
N ARG A 108 -22.49 6.29 43.79
CA ARG A 108 -22.83 6.89 45.09
C ARG A 108 -24.34 6.81 45.38
N SER A 109 -25.17 6.80 44.35
CA SER A 109 -26.62 6.74 44.48
C SER A 109 -27.14 5.31 44.65
N SER A 110 -26.47 4.31 44.06
CA SER A 110 -26.84 2.90 44.21
C SER A 110 -25.63 1.96 44.08
N PRO A 111 -25.22 1.27 45.16
CA PRO A 111 -24.12 0.32 45.12
C PRO A 111 -24.36 -0.88 44.19
N ASP A 112 -25.61 -1.29 44.01
CA ASP A 112 -25.95 -2.42 43.13
C ASP A 112 -25.66 -2.08 41.66
N ILE A 113 -25.98 -0.84 41.25
CA ILE A 113 -25.71 -0.35 39.90
C ILE A 113 -24.21 -0.36 39.60
N TYR A 114 -23.34 -0.09 40.59
CA TYR A 114 -21.89 -0.15 40.39
C TYR A 114 -21.41 -1.54 39.98
N ASN A 115 -21.94 -2.60 40.59
CA ASN A 115 -21.60 -3.97 40.22
C ASN A 115 -22.05 -4.29 38.80
N ARG A 116 -23.25 -3.85 38.41
CA ARG A 116 -23.76 -4.03 37.03
C ARG A 116 -22.91 -3.30 36.00
N LEU A 117 -22.53 -2.07 36.30
CA LEU A 117 -21.66 -1.26 35.46
C LEU A 117 -20.26 -1.88 35.30
N ARG A 118 -19.75 -2.55 36.34
CA ARG A 118 -18.51 -3.32 36.27
C ARG A 118 -18.62 -4.49 35.29
N VAL A 119 -19.77 -5.17 35.25
CA VAL A 119 -20.05 -6.27 34.31
C VAL A 119 -20.16 -5.75 32.88
N ILE A 120 -20.88 -4.65 32.64
CA ILE A 120 -20.95 -4.00 31.31
C ILE A 120 -19.54 -3.66 30.80
N LYS A 121 -18.72 -3.08 31.67
CA LYS A 121 -17.33 -2.75 31.34
C LYS A 121 -16.49 -3.98 31.00
N SER A 122 -16.85 -5.17 31.48
CA SER A 122 -16.15 -6.42 31.18
C SER A 122 -16.51 -6.99 29.80
N PHE A 123 -17.73 -6.74 29.30
CA PHE A 123 -18.12 -7.08 27.93
C PHE A 123 -17.44 -6.21 26.90
N THR A 124 -17.14 -4.97 27.28
CA THR A 124 -16.42 -4.07 26.41
C THR A 124 -14.98 -4.53 26.23
N PRO A 125 -14.50 -4.76 25.01
CA PRO A 125 -13.11 -5.10 24.76
C PRO A 125 -12.18 -4.00 25.28
N SER A 126 -11.62 -4.20 26.47
CA SER A 126 -10.56 -3.34 26.98
C SER A 126 -9.25 -3.80 26.33
N ALA A 127 -8.77 -3.01 25.38
CA ALA A 127 -7.68 -3.40 24.49
C ALA A 127 -6.29 -3.38 25.14
N SER A 128 -6.16 -3.81 26.40
CA SER A 128 -4.91 -3.70 27.16
C SER A 128 -3.91 -4.84 26.96
N SER A 129 -4.21 -5.90 26.20
CA SER A 129 -3.34 -7.09 26.23
C SER A 129 -2.24 -7.17 25.15
N LYS A 130 -2.26 -6.39 24.06
CA LYS A 130 -1.25 -6.55 22.98
C LYS A 130 -0.90 -5.26 22.21
N GLY A 131 -0.23 -4.30 22.85
CA GLY A 131 0.74 -3.39 22.22
C GLY A 131 0.27 -2.38 21.15
N ILE A 132 -0.97 -2.42 20.70
CA ILE A 132 -1.59 -1.36 19.90
C ILE A 132 -2.29 -0.46 20.91
N SER A 133 -2.00 0.84 20.91
CA SER A 133 -2.71 1.85 21.70
C SER A 133 -4.17 1.96 21.19
N ALA A 134 -4.95 0.93 21.45
CA ALA A 134 -6.35 0.86 21.11
C ALA A 134 -7.10 1.53 22.25
N GLU A 135 -7.39 2.80 22.01
CA GLU A 135 -8.36 3.56 22.77
C GLU A 135 -9.65 2.74 22.89
N GLN A 136 -10.26 2.77 24.06
CA GLN A 136 -11.58 2.21 24.31
C GLN A 136 -12.56 2.86 23.33
N VAL A 137 -12.86 2.21 22.22
CA VAL A 137 -13.99 2.56 21.36
C VAL A 137 -15.23 2.02 22.04
N LEU A 138 -15.55 2.57 23.20
CA LEU A 138 -16.91 2.56 23.69
C LEU A 138 -17.63 3.61 22.88
N ASP A 139 -18.54 3.17 22.02
CA ASP A 139 -19.58 4.08 21.59
C ASP A 139 -20.37 4.48 22.85
N TYR A 140 -20.33 5.78 23.15
CA TYR A 140 -21.04 6.32 24.31
C TYR A 140 -22.53 6.02 24.20
N ASP A 141 -23.06 6.01 22.98
CA ASP A 141 -24.47 5.76 22.72
C ASP A 141 -24.84 4.31 23.06
N SER A 142 -24.06 3.32 22.62
CA SER A 142 -24.26 1.91 23.02
C SER A 142 -24.13 1.71 24.53
N PHE A 143 -23.20 2.41 25.17
CA PHE A 143 -23.06 2.34 26.63
C PHE A 143 -24.27 2.96 27.36
N ALA A 144 -24.75 4.11 26.89
CA ALA A 144 -25.92 4.78 27.45
C ALA A 144 -27.20 3.95 27.25
N GLU A 145 -27.33 3.28 26.11
CA GLU A 145 -28.40 2.32 25.80
C GLU A 145 -28.37 1.14 26.77
N MET A 146 -27.23 0.42 26.87
CA MET A 146 -27.07 -0.68 27.83
C MET A 146 -27.38 -0.24 29.26
N PHE A 147 -26.90 0.94 29.68
CA PHE A 147 -27.22 1.48 31.00
C PHE A 147 -28.72 1.77 31.19
N GLY A 148 -29.36 2.32 30.16
CA GLY A 148 -30.79 2.62 30.14
C GLY A 148 -31.64 1.37 30.34
N GLU A 149 -31.23 0.25 29.75
CA GLU A 149 -31.89 -1.06 29.91
C GLU A 149 -31.73 -1.61 31.33
N ILE A 150 -30.50 -1.60 31.86
CA ILE A 150 -30.18 -2.34 33.09
C ILE A 150 -30.55 -1.60 34.39
N LYS A 151 -30.77 -0.29 34.36
CA LYS A 151 -30.90 0.54 35.58
C LYS A 151 -32.09 0.13 36.46
N ASP A 152 -33.19 -0.32 35.84
CA ASP A 152 -34.45 -0.65 36.53
C ASP A 152 -34.68 -2.17 36.64
N MET A 153 -33.73 -3.00 36.18
CA MET A 153 -33.86 -4.46 36.22
C MET A 153 -33.75 -5.02 37.65
N THR A 154 -34.45 -6.10 37.93
CA THR A 154 -34.17 -6.95 39.12
C THR A 154 -32.87 -7.74 38.94
N ALA A 155 -32.32 -8.30 40.02
CA ALA A 155 -31.08 -9.10 39.95
C ALA A 155 -31.21 -10.31 39.00
N THR A 156 -32.36 -11.00 38.99
CA THR A 156 -32.61 -12.14 38.11
C THR A 156 -32.69 -11.72 36.65
N GLN A 157 -33.38 -10.61 36.35
CA GLN A 157 -33.45 -10.05 35.00
C GLN A 157 -32.07 -9.62 34.50
N PHE A 158 -31.29 -8.95 35.35
CA PHE A 158 -29.93 -8.55 35.01
C PHE A 158 -29.03 -9.75 34.72
N SER A 159 -29.16 -10.84 35.49
CA SER A 159 -28.39 -12.07 35.23
C SER A 159 -28.74 -12.70 33.88
N GLN A 160 -30.02 -12.75 33.52
CA GLN A 160 -30.46 -13.26 32.21
C GLN A 160 -29.94 -12.37 31.07
N TRP A 161 -30.07 -11.05 31.24
CA TRP A 161 -29.53 -10.07 30.31
C TRP A 161 -28.02 -10.25 30.11
N CYS A 162 -27.26 -10.47 31.19
CA CYS A 162 -25.81 -10.69 31.09
C CYS A 162 -25.43 -11.92 30.24
N GLU A 163 -26.16 -13.03 30.35
CA GLU A 163 -25.86 -14.23 29.55
C GLU A 163 -26.21 -14.01 28.08
N THR A 164 -27.36 -13.41 27.79
CA THR A 164 -27.74 -13.06 26.41
C THR A 164 -26.76 -12.08 25.78
N GLU A 165 -26.37 -11.05 26.54
CA GLU A 165 -25.50 -10.01 26.02
C GLU A 165 -24.07 -10.53 25.82
N LYS A 166 -23.61 -11.45 26.66
CA LYS A 166 -22.35 -12.16 26.44
C LYS A 166 -22.32 -12.90 25.10
N GLU A 167 -23.37 -13.64 24.77
CA GLU A 167 -23.47 -14.33 23.47
C GLU A 167 -23.48 -13.34 22.29
N ASN A 168 -24.17 -12.20 22.45
CA ASN A 168 -24.17 -11.13 21.46
C ASN A 168 -22.75 -10.55 21.25
N PHE A 169 -22.03 -10.27 22.33
CA PHE A 169 -20.67 -9.74 22.27
C PHE A 169 -19.67 -10.74 21.68
N ASP A 170 -19.78 -12.03 22.01
CA ASP A 170 -18.94 -13.08 21.42
C ASP A 170 -19.17 -13.16 19.90
N CYS A 171 -20.43 -13.13 19.47
CA CYS A 171 -20.80 -13.08 18.04
C CYS A 171 -20.25 -11.82 17.35
N PHE A 172 -20.40 -10.66 18.00
CA PHE A 172 -19.87 -9.39 17.49
C PHE A 172 -18.35 -9.38 17.40
N GLN A 173 -17.66 -9.99 18.37
CA GLN A 173 -16.21 -10.13 18.36
C GLN A 173 -15.73 -10.98 17.18
N ASP A 174 -16.43 -12.09 16.90
CA ASP A 174 -16.16 -12.91 15.72
C ASP A 174 -16.38 -12.14 14.41
N GLN A 175 -17.44 -11.34 14.31
CA GLN A 175 -17.67 -10.48 13.15
C GLN A 175 -16.58 -9.42 12.99
N CYS A 176 -16.16 -8.77 14.09
CA CYS A 176 -15.06 -7.81 14.07
C CYS A 176 -13.75 -8.47 13.61
N LYS A 177 -13.48 -9.68 14.06
CA LYS A 177 -12.32 -10.47 13.62
C LYS A 177 -12.40 -10.79 12.14
N GLN A 178 -13.55 -11.24 11.64
CA GLN A 178 -13.75 -11.49 10.20
C GLN A 178 -13.54 -10.23 9.37
N LEU A 179 -14.03 -9.07 9.81
CA LEU A 179 -13.80 -7.79 9.15
C LEU A 179 -12.32 -7.38 9.17
N GLN A 180 -11.62 -7.65 10.27
CA GLN A 180 -10.19 -7.39 10.37
C GLN A 180 -9.39 -8.29 9.41
N ASP A 181 -9.71 -9.58 9.35
CA ASP A 181 -9.09 -10.53 8.44
C ASP A 181 -9.36 -10.14 6.98
N PHE A 182 -10.60 -9.77 6.66
CA PHE A 182 -10.98 -9.26 5.34
C PHE A 182 -10.22 -7.99 4.97
N LYS A 183 -10.07 -7.04 5.91
CA LYS A 183 -9.27 -5.82 5.68
C LYS A 183 -7.81 -6.15 5.40
N MET A 184 -7.22 -7.10 6.14
CA MET A 184 -5.85 -7.54 5.92
C MET A 184 -5.66 -8.15 4.52
N ASP A 185 -6.61 -8.98 4.08
CA ASP A 185 -6.62 -9.57 2.74
C ASP A 185 -6.73 -8.50 1.64
N MET A 186 -7.64 -7.52 1.81
CA MET A 186 -7.77 -6.39 0.89
C MET A 186 -6.49 -5.54 0.80
N ASP A 187 -5.83 -5.29 1.93
CA ASP A 187 -4.55 -4.59 1.99
C ASP A 187 -3.42 -5.37 1.30
N GLU A 188 -3.43 -6.70 1.39
CA GLU A 188 -2.48 -7.57 0.70
C GLU A 188 -2.73 -7.60 -0.81
N CYS A 189 -3.98 -7.73 -1.24
CA CYS A 189 -4.39 -7.65 -2.64
C CYS A 189 -3.95 -6.31 -3.27
N ALA A 190 -4.24 -5.19 -2.59
CA ALA A 190 -3.84 -3.86 -3.06
C ALA A 190 -2.31 -3.69 -3.13
N LYS A 191 -1.54 -4.33 -2.25
CA LYS A 191 -0.08 -4.36 -2.34
C LYS A 191 0.41 -5.17 -3.54
N MET A 192 -0.23 -6.29 -3.84
CA MET A 192 0.12 -7.13 -4.99
C MET A 192 -0.19 -6.43 -6.32
N GLU A 193 -1.37 -5.83 -6.46
CA GLU A 193 -1.75 -5.05 -7.65
C GLU A 193 -0.74 -3.92 -7.91
N LYS A 194 -0.37 -3.15 -6.88
CA LYS A 194 0.65 -2.11 -6.99
C LYS A 194 2.03 -2.65 -7.39
N LYS A 195 2.39 -3.88 -6.98
CA LYS A 195 3.66 -4.51 -7.38
C LYS A 195 3.60 -4.93 -8.86
N GLU A 196 2.48 -5.50 -9.29
CA GLU A 196 2.26 -5.90 -10.68
C GLU A 196 2.26 -4.70 -11.63
N GLU A 197 1.58 -3.62 -11.26
CA GLU A 197 1.58 -2.37 -12.03
C GLU A 197 3.00 -1.80 -12.18
N LYS A 198 3.76 -1.75 -11.07
CA LYS A 198 5.17 -1.34 -11.10
C LYS A 198 6.01 -2.24 -12.01
N LEU A 199 5.82 -3.55 -11.94
CA LEU A 199 6.54 -4.51 -12.78
C LEU A 199 6.18 -4.33 -14.26
N ALA A 200 4.91 -4.09 -14.58
CA ALA A 200 4.45 -3.82 -15.93
C ALA A 200 5.12 -2.57 -16.51
N ILE A 201 5.17 -1.46 -15.75
CA ILE A 201 5.85 -0.22 -16.17
C ILE A 201 7.35 -0.46 -16.36
N GLN A 202 8.01 -1.19 -15.44
CA GLN A 202 9.43 -1.52 -15.58
C GLN A 202 9.71 -2.36 -16.83
N ASN A 203 8.87 -3.36 -17.11
CA ASN A 203 9.00 -4.21 -18.29
C ASN A 203 8.77 -3.41 -19.58
N GLN A 204 7.78 -2.52 -19.60
CA GLN A 204 7.52 -1.63 -20.71
C GLN A 204 8.72 -0.71 -20.99
N ARG A 205 9.24 -0.05 -19.94
CA ARG A 205 10.44 0.79 -20.02
C ARG A 205 11.65 0.03 -20.59
N ARG A 206 11.86 -1.21 -20.13
CA ARG A 206 12.92 -2.10 -20.61
C ARG A 206 12.78 -2.45 -22.10
N LYS A 207 11.56 -2.68 -22.57
CA LYS A 207 11.28 -2.89 -24.00
C LYS A 207 11.59 -1.64 -24.81
N GLU A 208 11.19 -0.46 -24.33
CA GLU A 208 11.50 0.83 -24.97
C GLU A 208 13.02 1.06 -25.08
N ILE A 209 13.78 0.74 -24.03
CA ILE A 209 15.25 0.82 -24.06
C ILE A 209 15.83 -0.10 -25.15
N LEU A 210 15.36 -1.34 -25.25
CA LEU A 210 15.82 -2.28 -26.29
C LEU A 210 15.46 -1.80 -27.69
N ALA A 211 14.24 -1.30 -27.89
CA ALA A 211 13.80 -0.74 -29.16
C ALA A 211 14.70 0.43 -29.59
N ARG A 212 15.01 1.36 -28.67
CA ARG A 212 15.94 2.47 -28.96
C ARG A 212 17.37 2.02 -29.25
N CYS A 213 17.85 0.96 -28.59
CA CYS A 213 19.14 0.35 -28.93
C CYS A 213 19.14 -0.16 -30.38
N GLU A 214 18.07 -0.86 -30.78
CA GLU A 214 17.91 -1.40 -32.13
C GLU A 214 17.82 -0.29 -33.19
N GLU A 215 17.04 0.76 -32.93
CA GLU A 215 16.94 1.96 -33.76
C GLU A 215 18.29 2.66 -33.93
N ALA A 216 19.11 2.71 -32.87
CA ALA A 216 20.46 3.25 -32.89
C ALA A 216 21.49 2.32 -33.57
N GLY A 217 21.07 1.17 -34.10
CA GLY A 217 21.95 0.23 -34.79
C GLY A 217 22.71 -0.72 -33.86
N TYR A 218 22.26 -0.94 -32.63
CA TYR A 218 22.85 -1.88 -31.69
C TYR A 218 21.98 -3.13 -31.56
N VAL A 219 22.63 -4.30 -31.39
CA VAL A 219 21.95 -5.58 -31.20
C VAL A 219 22.40 -6.21 -29.90
N ALA A 220 21.49 -6.90 -29.19
CA ALA A 220 21.83 -7.69 -28.03
C ALA A 220 22.85 -8.78 -28.40
N SER A 221 24.05 -8.70 -27.82
CA SER A 221 25.25 -9.41 -28.28
C SER A 221 25.19 -10.93 -28.17
N HIS A 222 24.29 -11.45 -27.33
CA HIS A 222 24.23 -12.86 -26.95
C HIS A 222 22.83 -13.41 -26.75
N ARG A 223 21.79 -12.81 -27.37
CA ARG A 223 20.44 -13.38 -27.27
C ARG A 223 20.43 -14.79 -27.80
N LYS A 224 20.38 -15.79 -26.91
CA LYS A 224 20.18 -17.18 -27.33
C LYS A 224 18.83 -17.24 -28.03
N ARG A 225 18.71 -18.01 -29.10
CA ARG A 225 17.42 -18.21 -29.77
C ARG A 225 16.42 -18.77 -28.74
N GLY A 226 15.40 -17.99 -28.39
CA GLY A 226 14.41 -18.32 -27.35
C GLY A 226 14.63 -17.68 -25.99
N GLU A 227 15.69 -16.89 -25.80
CA GLU A 227 15.92 -16.13 -24.56
C GLU A 227 14.83 -15.07 -24.36
N THR A 228 14.27 -15.05 -23.16
CA THR A 228 13.23 -14.09 -22.81
C THR A 228 13.82 -12.72 -22.49
N ASP A 229 13.03 -11.66 -22.63
CA ASP A 229 13.46 -10.31 -22.20
C ASP A 229 13.93 -10.31 -20.74
N LEU A 230 13.31 -11.11 -19.87
CA LEU A 230 13.63 -11.21 -18.44
C LEU A 230 15.05 -11.73 -18.21
N GLU A 231 15.45 -12.81 -18.90
CA GLU A 231 16.78 -13.41 -18.78
C GLU A 231 17.87 -12.41 -19.18
N PHE A 232 17.68 -11.70 -20.30
CA PHE A 232 18.60 -10.66 -20.76
C PHE A 232 18.79 -9.57 -19.69
N TRP A 233 17.70 -9.11 -19.06
CA TRP A 233 17.76 -8.04 -18.06
C TRP A 233 18.33 -8.50 -16.71
N ASP A 234 18.14 -9.76 -16.34
CA ASP A 234 18.82 -10.35 -15.18
C ASP A 234 20.32 -10.46 -15.42
N ASP A 235 20.73 -10.81 -16.63
CA ASP A 235 22.12 -10.82 -17.08
C ASP A 235 22.77 -9.43 -17.02
N VAL A 236 22.05 -8.39 -17.49
CA VAL A 236 22.46 -6.99 -17.34
C VAL A 236 22.60 -6.63 -15.86
N ARG A 237 21.63 -7.03 -15.02
CA ARG A 237 21.67 -6.77 -13.57
C ARG A 237 22.89 -7.41 -12.92
N VAL A 238 23.21 -8.66 -13.27
CA VAL A 238 24.38 -9.38 -12.75
C VAL A 238 25.67 -8.70 -13.19
N ALA A 239 25.78 -8.33 -14.48
CA ALA A 239 26.95 -7.62 -15.01
C ALA A 239 27.16 -6.24 -14.36
N LEU A 240 26.08 -5.52 -14.03
CA LEU A 240 26.16 -4.24 -13.31
C LEU A 240 26.49 -4.41 -11.83
N ARG A 241 26.14 -5.54 -11.20
CA ARG A 241 26.48 -5.81 -9.79
C ARG A 241 27.95 -6.17 -9.60
N SER A 242 28.58 -6.82 -10.57
CA SER A 242 29.98 -7.22 -10.48
C SER A 242 30.95 -6.02 -10.51
N LYS A 243 30.51 -4.88 -11.08
CA LYS A 243 31.28 -3.64 -11.15
C LYS A 243 30.83 -2.67 -10.04
N LYS A 244 31.68 -2.43 -9.04
CA LYS A 244 31.36 -1.53 -7.91
C LYS A 244 30.92 -0.13 -8.34
N SER A 245 31.49 0.39 -9.44
CA SER A 245 31.19 1.73 -9.96
C SER A 245 29.81 1.87 -10.60
N THR A 246 29.14 0.78 -10.98
CA THR A 246 27.91 0.83 -11.77
C THR A 246 26.66 0.36 -11.02
N LYS A 247 26.77 0.06 -9.72
CA LYS A 247 25.64 -0.40 -8.89
C LYS A 247 24.43 0.54 -8.93
N HIS A 248 24.67 1.87 -8.98
CA HIS A 248 23.60 2.87 -9.05
C HIS A 248 22.94 2.94 -10.44
N ARG A 249 23.64 2.52 -11.51
CA ARG A 249 23.11 2.59 -12.88
C ARG A 249 21.95 1.63 -13.11
N TRP A 250 21.85 0.53 -12.34
CA TRP A 250 20.69 -0.37 -12.40
C TRP A 250 19.36 0.36 -12.12
N ALA A 251 19.39 1.38 -11.24
CA ALA A 251 18.19 2.13 -10.89
C ALA A 251 17.52 2.73 -12.14
N SER A 252 18.31 3.21 -13.11
CA SER A 252 17.83 3.81 -14.37
C SER A 252 17.04 2.84 -15.26
N PHE A 253 17.34 1.55 -15.20
CA PHE A 253 16.63 0.48 -15.93
C PHE A 253 15.42 -0.09 -15.15
N ALA A 254 15.34 0.16 -13.85
CA ALA A 254 14.30 -0.35 -12.96
C ALA A 254 13.35 0.74 -12.44
N ARG A 255 13.41 1.97 -12.97
CA ARG A 255 12.48 3.03 -12.60
C ARG A 255 11.05 2.64 -13.00
N CYS A 256 10.11 2.90 -12.10
CA CYS A 256 8.68 2.72 -12.35
C CYS A 256 8.11 3.97 -13.04
N ALA A 257 8.71 4.36 -14.17
CA ALA A 257 8.28 5.50 -14.98
C ALA A 257 8.59 5.22 -16.46
N PRO A 258 7.78 5.73 -17.41
CA PRO A 258 8.08 5.65 -18.84
C PRO A 258 9.47 6.21 -19.17
N LEU A 259 10.11 5.68 -20.21
CA LEU A 259 11.41 6.20 -20.64
C LEU A 259 11.22 7.56 -21.32
N THR A 260 11.91 8.59 -20.83
CA THR A 260 11.93 9.91 -21.47
C THR A 260 13.18 10.10 -22.32
N ASP A 261 13.11 10.97 -23.33
CA ASP A 261 14.25 11.28 -24.20
C ASP A 261 15.42 11.88 -23.43
N ASP A 262 15.11 12.77 -22.49
CA ASP A 262 16.07 13.34 -21.56
C ASP A 262 16.80 12.27 -20.78
N GLU A 263 16.10 11.28 -20.25
CA GLU A 263 16.71 10.20 -19.47
C GLU A 263 17.55 9.27 -20.34
N TRP A 264 17.08 8.99 -21.56
CA TRP A 264 17.82 8.20 -22.54
C TRP A 264 19.18 8.85 -22.86
N ASN A 265 19.17 10.16 -23.12
CA ASN A 265 20.36 10.92 -23.48
C ASN A 265 21.28 11.20 -22.28
N LYS A 266 20.72 11.53 -21.10
CA LYS A 266 21.49 11.97 -19.92
C LYS A 266 22.09 10.82 -19.11
N ASN A 267 21.39 9.69 -18.99
CA ASN A 267 21.81 8.61 -18.08
C ASN A 267 22.80 7.63 -18.70
N ASP A 268 23.30 7.93 -19.90
CA ASP A 268 24.33 7.13 -20.56
C ASP A 268 23.94 5.65 -20.66
N MET A 269 22.63 5.38 -20.89
CA MET A 269 22.05 4.03 -20.80
C MET A 269 22.64 3.11 -21.86
N LEU A 270 22.79 3.62 -23.08
CA LEU A 270 23.40 2.90 -24.19
C LEU A 270 24.84 2.52 -23.90
N ASN A 271 25.68 3.49 -23.51
CA ASN A 271 27.08 3.23 -23.17
C ASN A 271 27.20 2.28 -21.98
N THR A 272 26.31 2.37 -20.99
CA THR A 272 26.26 1.41 -19.89
C THR A 272 25.98 -0.02 -20.38
N LEU A 273 25.08 -0.21 -21.33
CA LEU A 273 24.79 -1.52 -21.92
C LEU A 273 25.98 -2.04 -22.76
N ILE A 274 26.67 -1.15 -23.48
CA ILE A 274 27.89 -1.44 -24.25
C ILE A 274 29.03 -1.85 -23.31
N GLU A 275 29.26 -1.10 -22.23
CA GLU A 275 30.27 -1.38 -21.20
C GLU A 275 30.00 -2.70 -20.47
N CYS A 276 28.73 -3.10 -20.36
CA CYS A 276 28.35 -4.42 -19.83
C CYS A 276 28.55 -5.55 -20.86
N GLY A 277 28.87 -5.22 -22.10
CA GLY A 277 29.03 -6.16 -23.20
C GLY A 277 27.72 -6.83 -23.63
N LYS A 278 26.57 -6.27 -23.25
CA LYS A 278 25.24 -6.87 -23.50
C LYS A 278 24.61 -6.39 -24.79
N VAL A 279 25.04 -5.25 -25.32
CA VAL A 279 24.72 -4.79 -26.68
C VAL A 279 26.00 -4.50 -27.44
N VAL A 280 25.99 -4.76 -28.74
CA VAL A 280 27.12 -4.54 -29.65
C VAL A 280 26.60 -3.84 -30.90
N ASP A 281 27.41 -2.94 -31.45
CA ASP A 281 27.11 -2.25 -32.71
C ASP A 281 26.92 -3.28 -33.84
N LYS A 282 25.75 -3.24 -34.49
CA LYS A 282 25.36 -4.15 -35.58
C LYS A 282 26.38 -4.14 -36.72
N HIS A 283 26.94 -2.97 -37.05
CA HIS A 283 27.93 -2.83 -38.11
C HIS A 283 29.25 -3.53 -37.76
N SER A 284 29.62 -3.52 -36.48
CA SER A 284 30.83 -4.22 -36.00
C SER A 284 30.69 -5.74 -36.11
N VAL A 285 29.47 -6.28 -35.95
CA VAL A 285 29.19 -7.72 -36.11
C VAL A 285 29.29 -8.13 -37.58
N THR A 286 28.70 -7.36 -38.50
CA THR A 286 28.72 -7.66 -39.94
C THR A 286 30.15 -7.64 -40.51
N ARG A 287 31.00 -6.69 -40.09
CA ARG A 287 32.40 -6.63 -40.56
C ARG A 287 33.20 -7.88 -40.19
N LYS A 288 32.98 -8.45 -39.00
CA LYS A 288 33.68 -9.66 -38.52
C LYS A 288 33.23 -10.93 -39.23
N SER A 289 31.98 -11.02 -39.69
CA SER A 289 31.52 -12.19 -40.45
C SER A 289 31.98 -12.18 -41.91
N THR A 290 32.21 -10.99 -42.49
CA THR A 290 32.67 -10.85 -43.88
C THR A 290 34.18 -10.98 -44.06
N SER A 291 34.99 -10.91 -42.99
CA SER A 291 36.40 -11.31 -43.07
C SER A 291 36.46 -12.83 -43.25
N LYS A 292 36.44 -13.27 -44.52
CA LYS A 292 36.64 -14.66 -44.95
C LYS A 292 37.75 -15.32 -44.11
N PRO A 293 37.63 -16.61 -43.76
CA PRO A 293 38.74 -17.44 -43.32
C PRO A 293 39.69 -17.68 -44.51
N GLY A 294 40.30 -16.61 -45.02
CA GLY A 294 41.19 -16.59 -46.16
C GLY A 294 42.63 -16.67 -45.68
N SER A 295 43.28 -17.79 -46.01
CA SER A 295 44.70 -18.08 -45.85
C SER A 295 45.21 -18.25 -44.41
N LYS A 296 45.06 -19.49 -43.90
CA LYS A 296 46.17 -20.12 -43.17
C LYS A 296 47.38 -20.09 -44.12
N VAL A 297 48.16 -19.03 -44.08
CA VAL A 297 49.56 -19.11 -44.49
C VAL A 297 50.18 -20.05 -43.46
N SER A 298 50.42 -21.28 -43.90
CA SER A 298 51.32 -22.23 -43.24
C SER A 298 52.70 -21.58 -43.14
N ARG A 299 52.92 -20.76 -42.10
CA ARG A 299 54.28 -20.40 -41.69
C ARG A 299 54.77 -21.59 -40.87
N GLY A 300 55.60 -22.39 -41.53
CA GLY A 300 56.26 -23.55 -40.94
C GLY A 300 56.87 -23.22 -39.59
N SER A 301 56.63 -24.11 -38.64
CA SER A 301 57.23 -24.11 -37.32
C SER A 301 58.76 -24.05 -37.44
N PRO A 302 59.45 -23.11 -36.77
CA PRO A 302 60.88 -23.26 -36.55
C PRO A 302 61.08 -24.46 -35.61
N LYS A 303 61.83 -25.47 -36.07
CA LYS A 303 62.28 -26.58 -35.24
C LYS A 303 63.00 -26.03 -34.00
N ARG A 304 62.38 -26.17 -32.83
CA ARG A 304 63.00 -25.83 -31.55
C ARG A 304 64.01 -26.94 -31.21
N GLY A 305 65.30 -26.59 -31.25
CA GLY A 305 66.38 -27.48 -30.90
C GLY A 305 66.27 -27.98 -29.45
N THR A 306 66.46 -29.27 -29.29
CA THR A 306 66.67 -29.98 -28.03
C THR A 306 67.95 -29.44 -27.39
N ARG A 307 67.84 -28.74 -26.26
CA ARG A 307 69.01 -28.36 -25.44
C ARG A 307 69.17 -29.43 -24.36
N SER A 308 70.15 -30.30 -24.56
CA SER A 308 70.70 -31.21 -23.57
C SER A 308 71.18 -30.43 -22.34
N ARG A 309 70.77 -30.87 -21.15
CA ARG A 309 71.38 -30.46 -19.87
C ARG A 309 72.62 -31.33 -19.64
N PRO A 310 73.79 -30.76 -19.34
CA PRO A 310 74.86 -31.51 -18.70
C PRO A 310 74.55 -31.70 -17.21
N TYR A 311 75.05 -32.81 -16.68
CA TYR A 311 75.07 -33.22 -15.27
C TYR A 311 75.79 -32.22 -14.38
#